data_AF-A0A2E7UPW2-F1
#
_entry.id   AF-A0A2E7UPW2-F1
#
_cell.length_a   1.000
_cell.length_b   1.000
_cell.length_c   1.000
_cell.angle_alpha   90.00
_cell.angle_beta   90.00
_cell.angle_gamma   90.00
#
_symmetry.space_group_name_H-M   'P 1'
#
loop_
_entity.id
_entity.type
_entity.pdbx_description
1 polymer ?
#
loop_
_entity_poly.entity_id
_entity_poly.type
_entity_poly.pdbx_seq_one_letter_code
_entity_poly.pdbx_strand_id
1 'polypeptide(L)'
;MSRTTLILLCPTWLSLSCSSADNPNDPFTATASDSASNTPPPTDTASRHDTRPGTDSGGTEDTEDTDDSTPPSDSLEVLPAGPWCTEPSAALSYTDIAPDMGLVNTVDGFSARKEAGPVAALDLDGDGLDELLVGHRRLGLILHRNIDGRFEQQVLVDAHDLTGIALGDIDGDGDLDVWTGGYHPRMWLLRNDGLGDGEWTFTDISVGSGLDSVPNVPQKTDATFGDFDLDGDLDLYINRSGPPGATDEANLDQLFRSNGDGTFVAVSDWFTAAQRQGVSWSAVWTDLDLDDRLDLFVANADQAMAGPSLLLQNMGASGSDWGFDDRSRTCFCTDNFNPMGVSSGDYDNDGDFDLFLTNTSSDQLLENDGNFEFVDVSRSVGDLNLPTSFHMTFGSVWTDVNNDGWQDIFVSSGPLSDFPEPDLDRQPDRLLLGAADGSLENHAGELGVDSTGIGRGVTRANIDGDGYPELVVINLDGPSHIWRTDCLANRSLMVALRQTGPNTRAIGARVTVAFEDGTAQRQEITSKPGWGGAMEPRAWFGLGATAPTTLTVRWPDGDEDTWLLPADADGRIEIER
;
A
#
# COMPACT_ATOMS: atom_id res chain seq x y z
N MET A 1 25.17 -33.46 22.48
CA MET A 1 24.52 -32.43 23.31
C MET A 1 25.57 -31.40 23.69
N SER A 2 25.63 -30.29 22.96
CA SER A 2 26.34 -29.07 23.36
C SER A 2 25.45 -27.92 22.91
N ARG A 3 25.19 -26.96 23.78
CA ARG A 3 24.52 -25.71 23.37
C ARG A 3 25.56 -24.87 22.66
N THR A 4 25.29 -24.44 21.43
CA THR A 4 26.09 -23.45 20.72
C THR A 4 25.35 -22.13 20.80
N THR A 5 25.97 -21.13 21.43
CA THR A 5 25.43 -19.79 21.55
C THR A 5 25.50 -19.10 20.19
N LEU A 6 24.38 -18.53 19.74
CA LEU A 6 24.32 -17.70 18.54
C LEU A 6 25.01 -16.37 18.83
N ILE A 7 25.94 -15.94 17.96
CA ILE A 7 26.50 -14.59 17.96
C ILE A 7 26.04 -13.94 16.66
N LEU A 8 25.00 -13.11 16.76
CA LEU A 8 24.57 -12.23 15.67
C LEU A 8 25.58 -11.08 15.54
N LEU A 9 25.97 -10.78 14.30
CA LEU A 9 26.84 -9.66 13.98
C LEU A 9 26.02 -8.37 13.98
N CYS A 10 26.31 -7.48 14.93
CA CYS A 10 25.74 -6.15 15.00
C CYS A 10 26.35 -5.24 13.91
N PRO A 11 25.57 -4.43 13.17
CA PRO A 11 26.11 -3.41 12.28
C PRO A 11 26.89 -2.36 13.07
N THR A 12 28.15 -2.10 12.69
CA THR A 12 29.07 -1.28 13.50
C THR A 12 28.86 0.24 13.34
N TRP A 13 27.73 0.78 13.81
CA TRP A 13 27.46 2.23 13.80
C TRP A 13 26.76 2.74 15.08
N LEU A 14 27.44 2.69 16.22
CA LEU A 14 27.10 3.50 17.40
C LEU A 14 28.34 3.71 18.29
N SER A 15 29.00 4.87 18.15
CA SER A 15 30.22 5.23 18.88
C SER A 15 29.92 5.98 20.18
N LEU A 16 29.31 5.30 21.16
CA LEU A 16 29.18 5.80 22.54
C LEU A 16 29.77 4.81 23.55
N SER A 17 30.67 5.33 24.38
CA SER A 17 31.46 4.55 25.33
C SER A 17 30.66 4.23 26.60
N CYS A 18 30.25 2.96 26.77
CA CYS A 18 29.72 2.47 28.04
C CYS A 18 30.84 1.87 28.91
N SER A 19 31.12 2.51 30.05
CA SER A 19 31.96 1.96 31.12
C SER A 19 31.14 1.04 32.03
N SER A 20 31.70 -0.13 32.34
CA SER A 20 31.11 -1.17 33.19
C SER A 20 30.64 -0.70 34.58
N ALA A 21 29.48 -1.18 35.02
CA ALA A 21 29.11 -1.28 36.43
C ALA A 21 28.35 -2.59 36.69
N ASP A 22 28.69 -3.26 37.79
CA ASP A 22 28.31 -4.64 38.12
C ASP A 22 27.05 -4.73 39.02
N ASN A 23 26.15 -5.66 38.67
CA ASN A 23 25.51 -6.61 39.61
C ASN A 23 24.45 -6.04 40.62
N PRO A 24 23.78 -6.85 41.49
CA PRO A 24 22.50 -7.48 41.15
C PRO A 24 21.38 -7.29 42.21
N ASN A 25 20.17 -7.78 41.88
CA ASN A 25 19.26 -8.62 42.70
C ASN A 25 17.78 -8.22 42.49
N ASP A 26 16.97 -9.21 42.11
CA ASP A 26 15.52 -9.23 42.34
C ASP A 26 15.22 -10.55 43.08
N PRO A 27 14.35 -10.55 44.09
CA PRO A 27 13.15 -11.36 43.92
C PRO A 27 11.91 -10.78 44.60
N PHE A 28 10.79 -10.70 43.87
CA PHE A 28 9.46 -10.68 44.48
C PHE A 28 8.50 -11.76 43.99
N THR A 29 7.83 -12.36 44.97
CA THR A 29 6.96 -13.53 44.86
C THR A 29 5.51 -13.15 44.58
N ALA A 30 4.83 -13.98 43.80
CA ALA A 30 3.37 -13.92 43.66
C ALA A 30 2.63 -14.19 44.98
N THR A 31 1.53 -13.46 45.21
CA THR A 31 0.42 -13.90 46.06
C THR A 31 -0.90 -13.43 45.45
N ALA A 32 -1.86 -14.34 45.31
CA ALA A 32 -3.23 -14.05 44.92
C ALA A 32 -4.14 -14.04 46.15
N SER A 33 -5.26 -13.31 46.08
CA SER A 33 -6.40 -13.56 46.96
C SER A 33 -7.71 -13.06 46.33
N ASP A 34 -8.64 -13.99 46.13
CA ASP A 34 -10.03 -13.71 45.77
C ASP A 34 -10.79 -12.88 46.82
N SER A 35 -11.82 -12.17 46.40
CA SER A 35 -13.15 -12.25 47.05
C SER A 35 -14.25 -11.66 46.16
N ALA A 36 -15.49 -12.13 46.35
CA ALA A 36 -16.54 -12.10 45.34
C ALA A 36 -17.72 -11.15 45.62
N SER A 37 -18.50 -10.90 44.55
CA SER A 37 -19.96 -10.67 44.53
C SER A 37 -20.58 -9.46 45.25
N ASN A 38 -21.31 -8.62 44.51
CA ASN A 38 -22.80 -8.57 44.58
C ASN A 38 -23.44 -7.53 43.62
N THR A 39 -24.48 -7.97 42.90
CA THR A 39 -25.64 -7.18 42.41
C THR A 39 -26.86 -7.54 43.29
N PRO A 40 -28.12 -7.04 43.11
CA PRO A 40 -28.74 -6.10 42.14
C PRO A 40 -29.55 -4.99 42.89
N PRO A 41 -30.75 -4.48 42.48
CA PRO A 41 -31.45 -4.32 41.18
C PRO A 41 -31.88 -2.84 40.88
N PRO A 42 -32.51 -2.52 39.73
CA PRO A 42 -32.96 -1.15 39.38
C PRO A 42 -34.36 -0.80 39.93
N THR A 43 -34.74 0.49 39.83
CA THR A 43 -36.13 0.95 40.04
C THR A 43 -36.61 1.91 38.94
N ASP A 44 -37.86 1.68 38.53
CA ASP A 44 -38.62 2.42 37.52
C ASP A 44 -39.62 3.37 38.22
N THR A 45 -39.86 4.56 37.66
CA THR A 45 -41.10 5.34 37.91
C THR A 45 -41.42 6.27 36.74
N ALA A 46 -42.56 6.02 36.09
CA ALA A 46 -43.16 6.88 35.07
C ALA A 46 -44.16 7.92 35.65
N SER A 47 -44.70 8.78 34.76
CA SER A 47 -45.89 9.67 34.86
C SER A 47 -45.59 11.19 34.86
N ARG A 48 -46.39 12.09 34.24
CA ARG A 48 -47.57 11.95 33.35
C ARG A 48 -47.88 13.30 32.64
N HIS A 49 -48.56 13.22 31.48
CA HIS A 49 -49.52 14.17 30.86
C HIS A 49 -49.44 15.70 31.09
N ASP A 50 -49.60 16.46 29.99
CA ASP A 50 -50.90 17.12 29.71
C ASP A 50 -51.18 17.30 28.19
N THR A 51 -52.43 17.62 27.80
CA THR A 51 -52.91 17.54 26.40
C THR A 51 -53.97 18.60 25.99
N ARG A 52 -53.81 19.18 24.77
CA ARG A 52 -54.85 19.75 23.85
C ARG A 52 -55.65 21.01 24.31
N PRO A 53 -56.48 21.68 23.47
CA PRO A 53 -56.68 21.69 21.98
C PRO A 53 -56.45 23.11 21.35
N GLY A 54 -56.69 23.46 20.08
CA GLY A 54 -57.07 22.71 18.85
C GLY A 54 -58.39 23.16 18.15
N THR A 55 -58.35 23.86 17.00
CA THR A 55 -59.51 24.16 16.10
C THR A 55 -59.14 24.29 14.61
N ASP A 56 -60.15 24.26 13.74
CA ASP A 56 -60.17 23.73 12.36
C ASP A 56 -60.69 24.74 11.30
N SER A 57 -60.17 24.64 10.07
CA SER A 57 -60.71 25.09 8.76
C SER A 57 -59.57 25.09 7.73
N GLY A 58 -59.65 24.57 6.50
CA GLY A 58 -60.80 24.10 5.72
C GLY A 58 -60.76 24.73 4.33
N GLY A 59 -60.25 24.01 3.32
CA GLY A 59 -60.12 24.50 1.94
C GLY A 59 -59.59 23.42 1.00
N THR A 60 -60.42 23.02 0.04
CA THR A 60 -60.08 22.09 -1.05
C THR A 60 -59.68 22.85 -2.30
N GLU A 61 -58.61 22.45 -2.97
CA GLU A 61 -58.44 22.67 -4.42
C GLU A 61 -57.54 21.58 -5.00
N ASP A 62 -57.96 21.00 -6.13
CA ASP A 62 -57.26 19.91 -6.81
C ASP A 62 -56.10 20.45 -7.65
N THR A 63 -54.90 19.89 -7.49
CA THR A 63 -53.83 19.95 -8.49
C THR A 63 -53.16 18.59 -8.59
N GLU A 64 -52.88 18.17 -9.82
CA GLU A 64 -52.39 16.83 -10.16
C GLU A 64 -50.96 16.62 -9.61
N ASP A 65 -50.77 15.58 -8.79
CA ASP A 65 -49.44 15.00 -8.56
C ASP A 65 -48.99 14.34 -9.87
N THR A 66 -48.22 15.07 -10.67
CA THR A 66 -47.30 14.43 -11.61
C THR A 66 -46.10 13.96 -10.80
N ASP A 67 -46.05 12.64 -10.60
CA ASP A 67 -44.91 11.88 -10.10
C ASP A 67 -43.68 12.17 -10.98
N ASP A 68 -42.90 13.19 -10.60
CA ASP A 68 -41.61 13.53 -11.20
C ASP A 68 -40.51 12.79 -10.45
N SER A 69 -40.63 11.47 -10.41
CA SER A 69 -39.53 10.58 -10.13
C SER A 69 -38.59 10.61 -11.34
N THR A 70 -37.73 11.62 -11.44
CA THR A 70 -36.51 11.51 -12.24
C THR A 70 -35.80 10.24 -11.76
N PRO A 71 -35.57 9.24 -12.62
CA PRO A 71 -34.71 8.12 -12.24
C PRO A 71 -33.30 8.65 -11.99
N PRO A 72 -32.47 7.93 -11.21
CA PRO A 72 -31.04 8.21 -11.20
C PRO A 72 -30.51 8.10 -12.64
N SER A 73 -29.40 8.75 -12.94
CA SER A 73 -28.71 8.65 -14.23
C SER A 73 -27.98 7.31 -14.36
N ASP A 74 -28.75 6.21 -14.29
CA ASP A 74 -28.30 4.81 -14.34
C ASP A 74 -27.92 4.38 -15.76
N SER A 75 -26.96 5.07 -16.34
CA SER A 75 -26.14 4.51 -17.41
C SER A 75 -24.72 5.01 -17.22
N LEU A 76 -23.96 4.27 -16.41
CA LEU A 76 -22.52 4.17 -16.60
C LEU A 76 -22.33 3.85 -18.08
N GLU A 77 -21.67 4.74 -18.82
CA GLU A 77 -21.21 4.39 -20.17
C GLU A 77 -20.06 3.41 -19.93
N VAL A 78 -20.43 2.14 -19.68
CA VAL A 78 -19.52 1.00 -19.74
C VAL A 78 -19.04 1.04 -21.17
N LEU A 79 -17.92 1.73 -21.39
CA LEU A 79 -17.17 1.65 -22.62
C LEU A 79 -16.86 0.17 -22.76
N PRO A 80 -17.54 -0.56 -23.66
CA PRO A 80 -17.23 -1.96 -23.85
C PRO A 80 -15.95 -1.92 -24.65
N ALA A 81 -14.82 -1.96 -23.94
CA ALA A 81 -13.57 -2.29 -24.57
C ALA A 81 -13.82 -3.61 -25.30
N GLY A 82 -13.34 -3.71 -26.54
CA GLY A 82 -13.24 -5.02 -27.16
C GLY A 82 -12.36 -5.91 -26.29
N PRO A 83 -12.44 -7.25 -26.43
CA PRO A 83 -11.60 -8.13 -25.64
C PRO A 83 -10.14 -7.70 -25.77
N TRP A 84 -9.49 -7.44 -24.63
CA TRP A 84 -8.11 -6.94 -24.64
C TRP A 84 -7.23 -7.88 -25.47
N CYS A 85 -7.44 -9.19 -25.26
CA CYS A 85 -6.86 -10.28 -26.02
C CYS A 85 -7.67 -10.67 -27.25
N THR A 86 -7.21 -10.24 -28.44
CA THR A 86 -7.76 -10.75 -29.71
C THR A 86 -7.18 -12.11 -30.14
N GLU A 87 -5.96 -12.45 -29.71
CA GLU A 87 -5.24 -13.68 -30.06
C GLU A 87 -4.49 -14.22 -28.81
N PRO A 88 -5.21 -14.80 -27.83
CA PRO A 88 -4.65 -15.14 -26.52
C PRO A 88 -3.62 -16.28 -26.56
N SER A 89 -2.64 -16.20 -25.68
CA SER A 89 -1.70 -17.30 -25.40
C SER A 89 -2.42 -18.51 -24.82
N ALA A 90 -1.84 -19.69 -25.04
CA ALA A 90 -2.38 -20.97 -24.55
C ALA A 90 -1.94 -21.32 -23.12
N ALA A 91 -1.00 -20.57 -22.55
CA ALA A 91 -0.47 -20.74 -21.20
C ALA A 91 0.19 -19.44 -20.73
N LEU A 92 0.24 -19.24 -19.41
CA LEU A 92 0.95 -18.13 -18.78
C LEU A 92 2.44 -18.21 -19.13
N SER A 93 2.99 -17.11 -19.65
CA SER A 93 4.40 -16.93 -19.95
C SER A 93 4.79 -15.47 -19.80
N TYR A 94 6.04 -15.23 -19.44
CA TYR A 94 6.60 -13.90 -19.26
C TYR A 94 7.74 -13.61 -20.25
N THR A 95 7.85 -12.35 -20.65
CA THR A 95 8.99 -11.81 -21.39
C THR A 95 9.55 -10.59 -20.65
N ASP A 96 10.86 -10.52 -20.43
CA ASP A 96 11.52 -9.31 -19.95
C ASP A 96 11.64 -8.30 -21.10
N ILE A 97 10.82 -7.24 -21.07
CA ILE A 97 10.80 -6.19 -22.09
C ILE A 97 11.65 -4.96 -21.71
N ALA A 98 12.20 -4.90 -20.49
CA ALA A 98 12.99 -3.74 -20.03
C ALA A 98 14.17 -3.37 -20.97
N PRO A 99 14.93 -4.33 -21.55
CA PRO A 99 16.01 -4.00 -22.49
C PRO A 99 15.52 -3.39 -23.81
N ASP A 100 14.34 -3.80 -24.27
CA ASP A 100 13.76 -3.32 -25.53
C ASP A 100 13.09 -1.96 -25.35
N MET A 101 12.39 -1.74 -24.22
CA MET A 101 11.85 -0.43 -23.85
C MET A 101 12.94 0.60 -23.55
N GLY A 102 14.08 0.17 -23.01
CA GLY A 102 15.16 1.09 -22.61
C GLY A 102 15.01 1.62 -21.18
N LEU A 103 14.50 0.79 -20.27
CA LEU A 103 14.52 1.08 -18.83
C LEU A 103 15.96 1.37 -18.37
N VAL A 104 16.14 2.30 -17.42
CA VAL A 104 17.48 2.69 -16.97
C VAL A 104 18.27 1.52 -16.37
N ASN A 105 19.52 1.38 -16.81
CA ASN A 105 20.46 0.44 -16.22
C ASN A 105 21.03 1.05 -14.93
N THR A 106 20.79 0.40 -13.78
CA THR A 106 21.17 0.89 -12.44
C THR A 106 22.58 0.49 -12.01
N VAL A 107 23.38 -0.14 -12.90
CA VAL A 107 24.80 -0.42 -12.66
C VAL A 107 25.57 0.90 -12.47
N ASP A 108 26.08 1.10 -11.26
CA ASP A 108 26.80 2.31 -10.87
C ASP A 108 28.15 2.02 -10.18
N GLY A 109 28.39 0.76 -9.77
CA GLY A 109 29.62 0.28 -9.14
C GLY A 109 29.79 0.66 -7.66
N PHE A 110 28.73 1.09 -6.97
CA PHE A 110 28.73 1.29 -5.52
C PHE A 110 28.36 0.01 -4.78
N SER A 111 29.29 -0.49 -3.95
CA SER A 111 29.05 -1.69 -3.13
C SER A 111 28.14 -1.39 -1.93
N ALA A 112 28.45 -0.31 -1.19
CA ALA A 112 28.07 -0.19 0.22
C ALA A 112 26.68 0.41 0.55
N ARG A 113 25.73 0.48 -0.40
CA ARG A 113 24.35 0.94 -0.17
C ARG A 113 23.36 0.14 -1.00
N LYS A 114 22.61 -0.76 -0.35
CA LYS A 114 21.69 -1.71 -0.99
C LYS A 114 20.25 -1.50 -0.53
N GLU A 115 19.81 -0.26 -0.39
CA GLU A 115 18.50 0.11 0.18
C GLU A 115 17.64 1.01 -0.72
N ALA A 116 18.15 1.35 -1.90
CA ALA A 116 17.57 2.32 -2.84
C ALA A 116 16.92 1.66 -4.06
N GLY A 117 16.37 2.46 -4.97
CA GLY A 117 15.68 1.97 -6.17
C GLY A 117 14.15 1.90 -6.05
N PRO A 118 13.47 2.96 -5.56
CA PRO A 118 12.02 3.00 -5.59
C PRO A 118 11.50 3.13 -7.03
N VAL A 119 10.27 2.68 -7.26
CA VAL A 119 9.56 2.80 -8.55
C VAL A 119 8.12 3.25 -8.33
N ALA A 120 7.61 4.10 -9.23
CA ALA A 120 6.19 4.32 -9.38
C ALA A 120 5.74 4.11 -10.83
N ALA A 121 4.52 3.62 -11.03
CA ALA A 121 3.86 3.49 -12.33
C ALA A 121 2.55 4.29 -12.36
N LEU A 122 2.34 5.11 -13.39
CA LEU A 122 1.14 5.96 -13.51
C LEU A 122 0.89 6.41 -14.95
N ASP A 123 -0.37 6.54 -15.35
CA ASP A 123 -0.83 7.17 -16.60
C ASP A 123 -0.61 8.69 -16.47
N LEU A 124 0.56 9.19 -16.89
CA LEU A 124 0.97 10.58 -16.63
C LEU A 124 0.43 11.53 -17.69
N ASP A 125 0.42 11.11 -18.97
CA ASP A 125 -0.04 11.95 -20.08
C ASP A 125 -1.50 11.71 -20.53
N GLY A 126 -2.17 10.71 -19.94
CA GLY A 126 -3.58 10.42 -20.15
C GLY A 126 -3.88 9.59 -21.39
N ASP A 127 -2.88 8.93 -22.00
CA ASP A 127 -3.07 8.02 -23.13
C ASP A 127 -3.60 6.63 -22.73
N GLY A 128 -3.53 6.29 -21.44
CA GLY A 128 -4.01 5.03 -20.87
C GLY A 128 -2.89 4.05 -20.48
N LEU A 129 -1.64 4.31 -20.87
CA LEU A 129 -0.46 3.50 -20.56
C LEU A 129 0.40 4.15 -19.47
N ASP A 130 1.13 3.34 -18.71
CA ASP A 130 1.91 3.84 -17.58
C ASP A 130 3.32 4.35 -17.98
N GLU A 131 3.60 5.57 -17.53
CA GLU A 131 4.95 6.07 -17.26
C GLU A 131 5.59 5.34 -16.07
N LEU A 132 6.93 5.32 -16.03
CA LEU A 132 7.67 4.90 -14.83
C LEU A 132 8.51 6.03 -14.24
N LEU A 133 8.37 6.24 -12.92
CA LEU A 133 9.29 7.05 -12.12
C LEU A 133 10.27 6.11 -11.41
N VAL A 134 11.57 6.23 -11.66
CA VAL A 134 12.60 5.34 -11.10
C VAL A 134 13.64 6.12 -10.31
N GLY A 135 13.79 5.78 -9.02
CA GLY A 135 14.80 6.36 -8.13
C GLY A 135 16.17 5.73 -8.32
N HIS A 136 16.96 6.21 -9.27
CA HIS A 136 18.29 5.68 -9.55
C HIS A 136 19.31 6.16 -8.51
N ARG A 137 19.97 5.24 -7.77
CA ARG A 137 21.02 5.52 -6.75
C ARG A 137 21.93 6.71 -7.03
N ARG A 138 22.52 6.76 -8.24
CA ARG A 138 23.42 7.83 -8.70
C ARG A 138 22.80 8.98 -9.52
N LEU A 139 21.70 8.78 -10.25
CA LEU A 139 21.14 9.80 -11.15
C LEU A 139 19.94 10.53 -10.54
N GLY A 140 19.38 9.98 -9.46
CA GLY A 140 18.18 10.43 -8.79
C GLY A 140 16.91 10.02 -9.49
N LEU A 141 15.86 10.83 -9.33
CA LEU A 141 14.53 10.49 -9.83
C LEU A 141 14.48 10.72 -11.34
N ILE A 142 14.24 9.65 -12.10
CA ILE A 142 14.12 9.66 -13.56
C ILE A 142 12.69 9.30 -13.94
N LEU A 143 12.04 10.17 -14.70
CA LEU A 143 10.83 9.88 -15.45
C LEU A 143 11.18 9.14 -16.75
N HIS A 144 10.46 8.04 -17.00
CA HIS A 144 10.51 7.23 -18.21
C HIS A 144 9.15 7.31 -18.90
N ARG A 145 9.05 8.15 -19.94
CA ARG A 145 7.82 8.37 -20.73
C ARG A 145 7.62 7.26 -21.75
N ASN A 146 6.47 6.60 -21.75
CA ASN A 146 6.15 5.45 -22.58
C ASN A 146 5.73 5.87 -24.00
N ILE A 147 6.71 6.16 -24.85
CA ILE A 147 6.47 6.65 -26.21
C ILE A 147 6.59 5.49 -27.21
N ASP A 148 5.46 5.04 -27.77
CA ASP A 148 5.37 3.96 -28.76
C ASP A 148 6.11 2.65 -28.30
N GLY A 149 5.96 2.28 -27.02
CA GLY A 149 6.61 1.10 -26.43
C GLY A 149 8.12 1.26 -26.17
N ARG A 150 8.60 2.51 -26.01
CA ARG A 150 9.98 2.85 -25.61
C ARG A 150 9.99 4.00 -24.62
N PHE A 151 10.89 3.91 -23.65
CA PHE A 151 11.06 4.97 -22.67
C PHE A 151 11.96 6.11 -23.15
N GLU A 152 11.41 7.32 -23.18
CA GLU A 152 12.19 8.55 -23.18
C GLU A 152 12.49 8.99 -21.74
N GLN A 153 13.76 9.24 -21.42
CA GLN A 153 14.21 9.50 -20.05
C GLN A 153 14.39 11.01 -19.77
N GLN A 154 13.81 11.47 -18.67
CA GLN A 154 13.98 12.84 -18.14
C GLN A 154 14.38 12.77 -16.66
N VAL A 155 15.47 13.45 -16.27
CA VAL A 155 15.84 13.57 -14.85
C VAL A 155 15.00 14.66 -14.20
N LEU A 156 14.21 14.30 -13.18
CA LEU A 156 13.40 15.23 -12.40
C LEU A 156 14.19 15.82 -11.22
N VAL A 157 14.94 14.97 -10.51
CA VAL A 157 15.70 15.37 -9.31
C VAL A 157 17.08 14.72 -9.30
N ASP A 158 18.14 15.53 -9.26
CA ASP A 158 19.53 15.08 -9.04
C ASP A 158 19.75 14.80 -7.53
N ALA A 159 19.36 13.59 -7.10
CA ALA A 159 19.31 13.17 -5.69
C ALA A 159 19.81 11.74 -5.52
N HIS A 160 20.82 11.51 -4.69
CA HIS A 160 21.37 10.15 -4.51
C HIS A 160 20.70 9.42 -3.33
N ASP A 161 20.63 8.08 -3.40
CA ASP A 161 20.10 7.20 -2.35
C ASP A 161 18.64 7.48 -1.94
N LEU A 162 17.77 7.67 -2.93
CA LEU A 162 16.31 7.61 -2.77
C LEU A 162 15.87 6.16 -2.51
N THR A 163 14.99 5.95 -1.53
CA THR A 163 14.49 4.62 -1.12
C THR A 163 12.97 4.54 -1.13
N GLY A 164 12.28 5.67 -0.99
CA GLY A 164 10.83 5.75 -0.97
C GLY A 164 10.27 6.68 -2.05
N ILE A 165 9.05 6.35 -2.47
CA ILE A 165 8.24 7.14 -3.40
C ILE A 165 6.76 6.96 -3.02
N ALA A 166 5.97 8.02 -3.15
CA ALA A 166 4.53 7.98 -2.97
C ALA A 166 3.86 8.90 -3.98
N LEU A 167 2.68 8.49 -4.46
CA LEU A 167 1.85 9.24 -5.39
C LEU A 167 0.54 9.65 -4.72
N GLY A 168 0.11 10.88 -4.98
CA GLY A 168 -1.15 11.46 -4.53
C GLY A 168 -1.32 12.83 -5.18
N ASP A 169 -2.55 13.22 -5.47
CA ASP A 169 -2.89 14.58 -5.89
C ASP A 169 -3.05 15.44 -4.62
N ILE A 170 -2.21 16.48 -4.46
CA ILE A 170 -2.12 17.23 -3.20
C ILE A 170 -2.62 18.68 -3.28
N ASP A 171 -2.91 19.20 -4.48
CA ASP A 171 -3.59 20.51 -4.66
C ASP A 171 -4.89 20.46 -5.49
N GLY A 172 -5.34 19.25 -5.86
CA GLY A 172 -6.67 18.95 -6.38
C GLY A 172 -6.88 19.35 -7.84
N ASP A 173 -5.82 19.41 -8.63
CA ASP A 173 -5.88 19.79 -10.04
C ASP A 173 -6.13 18.60 -11.00
N GLY A 174 -6.03 17.38 -10.50
CA GLY A 174 -6.27 16.13 -11.22
C GLY A 174 -4.99 15.38 -11.60
N ASP A 175 -3.82 16.01 -11.54
CA ASP A 175 -2.54 15.39 -11.83
C ASP A 175 -1.94 14.75 -10.57
N LEU A 176 -1.26 13.60 -10.69
CA LEU A 176 -0.61 12.97 -9.54
C LEU A 176 0.75 13.60 -9.25
N ASP A 177 0.93 14.03 -8.00
CA ASP A 177 2.16 14.59 -7.46
C ASP A 177 3.06 13.52 -6.85
N VAL A 178 4.33 13.87 -6.64
CA VAL A 178 5.36 12.91 -6.20
C VAL A 178 6.02 13.37 -4.90
N TRP A 179 5.87 12.54 -3.86
CA TRP A 179 6.81 12.57 -2.74
C TRP A 179 7.96 11.60 -2.99
N THR A 180 9.20 11.99 -2.68
CA THR A 180 10.33 11.04 -2.63
C THR A 180 11.35 11.38 -1.53
N GLY A 181 11.92 10.34 -0.92
CA GLY A 181 12.86 10.43 0.18
C GLY A 181 13.80 9.22 0.25
N GLY A 182 14.66 9.20 1.28
CA GLY A 182 15.49 8.03 1.58
C GLY A 182 16.62 8.29 2.57
N TYR A 183 17.79 7.74 2.25
CA TYR A 183 19.05 8.05 2.96
C TYR A 183 19.66 9.38 2.50
N HIS A 184 19.13 10.00 1.45
CA HIS A 184 19.39 11.40 1.18
C HIS A 184 18.96 12.27 2.39
N PRO A 185 19.75 13.27 2.82
CA PRO A 185 19.36 14.11 3.96
C PRO A 185 18.06 14.90 3.74
N ARG A 186 17.78 15.25 2.49
CA ARG A 186 16.58 15.99 2.05
C ARG A 186 15.58 15.04 1.39
N MET A 187 14.29 15.33 1.60
CA MET A 187 13.15 14.83 0.80
C MET A 187 12.66 15.87 -0.19
N TRP A 188 11.84 15.42 -1.15
CA TRP A 188 11.16 16.27 -2.11
C TRP A 188 9.66 16.01 -2.10
N LEU A 189 8.91 17.10 -2.15
CA LEU A 189 7.54 17.15 -2.62
C LEU A 189 7.54 17.89 -3.95
N LEU A 190 7.20 17.18 -5.01
CA LEU A 190 7.22 17.65 -6.39
C LEU A 190 5.78 17.75 -6.85
N ARG A 191 5.28 18.98 -7.02
CA ARG A 191 4.00 19.17 -7.67
C ARG A 191 4.16 18.96 -9.17
N ASN A 192 3.26 18.20 -9.77
CA ASN A 192 3.09 18.06 -11.19
C ASN A 192 2.53 19.38 -11.79
N ASP A 193 3.19 19.94 -12.80
CA ASP A 193 2.69 21.12 -13.53
C ASP A 193 2.31 20.76 -14.99
N GLY A 194 2.16 19.46 -15.28
CA GLY A 194 1.83 18.91 -16.59
C GLY A 194 2.96 19.01 -17.64
N LEU A 195 2.58 18.74 -18.90
CA LEU A 195 3.49 18.82 -20.05
C LEU A 195 3.76 20.28 -20.47
N GLY A 196 5.02 20.70 -20.36
CA GLY A 196 5.50 22.03 -20.75
C GLY A 196 5.94 22.12 -22.22
N ASP A 197 7.08 22.80 -22.47
CA ASP A 197 7.69 22.99 -23.81
C ASP A 197 8.31 21.69 -24.39
N GLY A 198 7.62 20.56 -24.29
CA GLY A 198 8.04 19.22 -24.73
C GLY A 198 8.70 18.35 -23.63
N GLU A 199 8.91 18.91 -22.45
CA GLU A 199 9.39 18.24 -21.24
C GLU A 199 8.31 18.32 -20.15
N TRP A 200 8.21 17.27 -19.32
CA TRP A 200 7.25 17.26 -18.22
C TRP A 200 7.73 18.17 -17.09
N THR A 201 6.86 19.00 -16.52
CA THR A 201 7.28 19.99 -15.52
C THR A 201 6.86 19.52 -14.13
N PHE A 202 7.80 19.56 -13.19
CA PHE A 202 7.54 19.37 -11.77
C PHE A 202 8.15 20.53 -10.96
N THR A 203 7.37 21.16 -10.09
CA THR A 203 7.83 22.20 -9.18
C THR A 203 8.15 21.60 -7.81
N ASP A 204 9.40 21.76 -7.36
CA ASP A 204 9.82 21.46 -5.99
C ASP A 204 9.19 22.46 -5.00
N ILE A 205 8.06 22.06 -4.39
CA ILE A 205 7.31 22.85 -3.41
C ILE A 205 7.67 22.52 -1.95
N SER A 206 8.66 21.64 -1.71
CA SER A 206 9.01 21.14 -0.37
C SER A 206 9.31 22.23 0.67
N VAL A 207 9.68 23.45 0.22
CA VAL A 207 9.91 24.60 1.09
C VAL A 207 8.70 25.52 1.03
N GLY A 208 7.96 25.60 2.14
CA GLY A 208 6.72 26.37 2.22
C GLY A 208 5.46 25.49 2.20
N SER A 209 5.57 24.22 1.79
CA SER A 209 4.50 23.22 2.00
C SER A 209 4.33 22.79 3.46
N GLY A 210 5.15 23.28 4.40
CA GLY A 210 5.14 22.84 5.79
C GLY A 210 5.95 21.57 6.04
N LEU A 211 6.21 20.76 5.00
CA LEU A 211 7.14 19.63 5.06
C LEU A 211 8.60 20.07 5.27
N ASP A 212 8.94 21.36 5.13
CA ASP A 212 10.22 21.91 5.58
C ASP A 212 10.40 21.95 7.11
N SER A 213 9.36 21.59 7.89
CA SER A 213 9.51 21.23 9.30
C SER A 213 10.24 19.90 9.51
N VAL A 214 10.34 19.04 8.48
CA VAL A 214 11.10 17.80 8.48
C VAL A 214 12.61 18.11 8.50
N PRO A 215 13.37 17.68 9.52
CA PRO A 215 14.81 17.93 9.56
C PRO A 215 15.55 17.29 8.37
N ASN A 216 16.48 18.04 7.79
CA ASN A 216 17.33 17.58 6.69
C ASN A 216 18.47 16.65 7.18
N VAL A 217 18.08 15.50 7.72
CA VAL A 217 18.92 14.37 8.13
C VAL A 217 18.55 13.10 7.33
N PRO A 218 19.45 12.12 7.13
CA PRO A 218 19.11 10.84 6.48
C PRO A 218 17.94 10.09 7.15
N GLN A 219 17.50 9.00 6.52
CA GLN A 219 16.52 8.02 7.07
C GLN A 219 15.06 8.51 7.08
N LYS A 220 14.60 8.98 5.91
CA LYS A 220 13.18 9.05 5.52
C LYS A 220 12.90 7.84 4.63
N THR A 221 12.70 6.68 5.24
CA THR A 221 12.78 5.36 4.61
C THR A 221 11.74 5.14 3.52
N ASP A 222 10.50 5.59 3.76
CA ASP A 222 9.40 5.61 2.80
C ASP A 222 8.33 6.62 3.24
N ALA A 223 7.25 6.74 2.46
CA ALA A 223 6.03 7.43 2.85
C ALA A 223 4.80 6.81 2.17
N THR A 224 3.62 7.17 2.65
CA THR A 224 2.33 6.81 2.05
C THR A 224 1.31 7.94 2.21
N PHE A 225 0.48 8.13 1.18
CA PHE A 225 -0.66 9.06 1.20
C PHE A 225 -1.95 8.34 1.57
N GLY A 226 -2.87 9.03 2.23
CA GLY A 226 -4.21 8.53 2.53
C GLY A 226 -5.04 9.60 3.24
N ASP A 227 -6.35 9.60 3.03
CA ASP A 227 -7.30 10.49 3.70
C ASP A 227 -7.70 9.84 5.04
N PHE A 228 -6.97 10.13 6.14
CA PHE A 228 -7.21 9.45 7.42
C PHE A 228 -8.26 10.17 8.28
N ASP A 229 -8.51 11.45 8.03
CA ASP A 229 -9.44 12.28 8.81
C ASP A 229 -10.79 12.54 8.12
N LEU A 230 -10.95 12.00 6.89
CA LEU A 230 -12.15 12.02 6.05
C LEU A 230 -12.60 13.45 5.71
N ASP A 231 -11.65 14.37 5.53
CA ASP A 231 -11.91 15.73 5.07
C ASP A 231 -11.84 15.91 3.55
N GLY A 232 -11.37 14.88 2.83
CA GLY A 232 -11.29 14.84 1.37
C GLY A 232 -9.91 15.23 0.81
N ASP A 233 -8.96 15.59 1.68
CA ASP A 233 -7.57 15.89 1.31
C ASP A 233 -6.65 14.67 1.55
N LEU A 234 -5.62 14.50 0.70
CA LEU A 234 -4.63 13.42 0.90
C LEU A 234 -3.55 13.80 1.92
N ASP A 235 -3.62 13.19 3.09
CA ASP A 235 -2.64 13.32 4.16
C ASP A 235 -1.40 12.46 3.92
N LEU A 236 -0.30 12.76 4.63
CA LEU A 236 0.99 12.13 4.42
C LEU A 236 1.57 11.55 5.72
N TYR A 237 1.82 10.24 5.70
CA TYR A 237 2.63 9.55 6.72
C TYR A 237 4.04 9.31 6.20
N ILE A 238 5.06 9.71 6.98
CA ILE A 238 6.48 9.58 6.63
C ILE A 238 7.19 8.66 7.61
N ASN A 239 7.67 7.53 7.10
CA ASN A 239 8.44 6.53 7.84
C ASN A 239 9.86 7.05 8.15
N ARG A 240 10.37 6.70 9.34
CA ARG A 240 11.72 7.00 9.79
C ARG A 240 12.40 5.81 10.46
N SER A 241 13.71 5.90 10.57
CA SER A 241 14.50 5.00 11.41
C SER A 241 15.02 5.74 12.65
N GLY A 242 14.45 5.40 13.81
CA GLY A 242 14.88 5.87 15.12
C GLY A 242 15.33 4.71 16.02
N PRO A 243 16.37 4.91 16.85
CA PRO A 243 16.73 3.92 17.86
C PRO A 243 15.60 3.76 18.89
N PRO A 244 15.48 2.59 19.56
CA PRO A 244 14.49 2.38 20.62
C PRO A 244 14.62 3.42 21.73
N GLY A 245 13.51 4.03 22.13
CA GLY A 245 13.50 5.14 23.09
C GLY A 245 13.91 6.49 22.50
N ALA A 246 13.94 6.63 21.17
CA ALA A 246 14.02 7.92 20.51
C ALA A 246 12.89 8.86 21.00
N THR A 247 13.25 10.11 21.22
CA THR A 247 12.33 11.19 21.66
C THR A 247 12.60 12.50 20.92
N ASP A 248 13.47 12.44 19.90
CA ASP A 248 13.79 13.54 19.01
C ASP A 248 13.00 13.34 17.71
N GLU A 249 12.13 14.31 17.39
CA GLU A 249 11.26 14.36 16.19
C GLU A 249 12.02 14.15 14.87
N ALA A 250 13.34 14.38 14.84
CA ALA A 250 14.19 14.06 13.71
C ALA A 250 14.29 12.55 13.40
N ASN A 251 13.97 11.68 14.37
CA ASN A 251 14.10 10.22 14.29
C ASN A 251 12.77 9.48 14.52
N LEU A 252 11.67 10.21 14.72
CA LEU A 252 10.33 9.63 14.85
C LEU A 252 9.61 9.72 13.51
N ASP A 253 8.74 8.75 13.25
CA ASP A 253 7.75 8.79 12.17
C ASP A 253 6.87 10.03 12.33
N GLN A 254 6.28 10.50 11.23
CA GLN A 254 5.53 11.75 11.22
C GLN A 254 4.25 11.66 10.41
N LEU A 255 3.18 12.17 11.01
CA LEU A 255 1.89 12.42 10.39
C LEU A 255 1.75 13.92 10.07
N PHE A 256 1.33 14.19 8.84
CA PHE A 256 1.03 15.50 8.31
C PHE A 256 -0.38 15.48 7.74
N ARG A 257 -1.23 16.38 8.23
CA ARG A 257 -2.52 16.62 7.60
C ARG A 257 -2.39 17.66 6.49
N SER A 258 -3.07 17.47 5.38
CA SER A 258 -3.14 18.42 4.28
C SER A 258 -3.99 19.67 4.62
N ASN A 259 -4.05 20.59 3.67
CA ASN A 259 -5.01 21.71 3.60
C ASN A 259 -5.61 21.86 2.18
N GLY A 260 -5.41 20.85 1.31
CA GLY A 260 -5.97 20.80 -0.04
C GLY A 260 -5.36 21.79 -1.05
N ASP A 261 -4.21 22.40 -0.72
CA ASP A 261 -3.52 23.41 -1.54
C ASP A 261 -2.01 23.14 -1.71
N GLY A 262 -1.60 21.87 -1.55
CA GLY A 262 -0.22 21.44 -1.53
C GLY A 262 0.56 21.82 -0.27
N THR A 263 -0.12 22.35 0.76
CA THR A 263 0.48 22.64 2.07
C THR A 263 -0.04 21.72 3.18
N PHE A 264 0.81 21.46 4.17
CA PHE A 264 0.61 20.47 5.22
C PHE A 264 0.87 21.06 6.61
N VAL A 265 0.15 20.55 7.61
CA VAL A 265 0.36 20.80 9.03
C VAL A 265 0.80 19.52 9.72
N ALA A 266 1.92 19.55 10.44
CA ALA A 266 2.34 18.42 11.26
C ALA A 266 1.34 18.20 12.42
N VAL A 267 0.73 17.01 12.46
CA VAL A 267 -0.23 16.56 13.48
C VAL A 267 0.27 15.29 14.20
N SER A 268 1.59 15.10 14.17
CA SER A 268 2.26 13.91 14.70
C SER A 268 2.10 13.72 16.22
N ASP A 269 1.61 14.72 16.95
CA ASP A 269 1.29 14.64 18.38
C ASP A 269 -0.07 13.96 18.68
N TRP A 270 -0.87 13.64 17.65
CA TRP A 270 -2.01 12.71 17.76
C TRP A 270 -1.57 11.26 18.01
N PHE A 271 -0.36 10.89 17.59
CA PHE A 271 0.30 9.65 18.01
C PHE A 271 1.17 9.88 19.24
N THR A 272 1.15 8.93 20.18
CA THR A 272 2.15 8.89 21.25
C THR A 272 3.56 8.67 20.68
N ALA A 273 4.60 9.12 21.38
CA ALA A 273 5.99 8.86 20.97
C ALA A 273 6.33 7.36 20.85
N ALA A 274 5.58 6.48 21.54
CA ALA A 274 5.73 5.03 21.41
C ALA A 274 5.18 4.49 20.09
N GLN A 275 4.14 5.13 19.53
CA GLN A 275 3.53 4.81 18.23
C GLN A 275 4.28 5.44 17.03
N ARG A 276 5.39 6.16 17.28
CA ARG A 276 6.21 6.83 16.24
C ARG A 276 7.70 6.48 16.28
N GLN A 277 8.10 5.52 17.11
CA GLN A 277 9.50 5.05 17.20
C GLN A 277 9.64 3.65 16.62
N GLY A 278 10.78 3.39 15.99
CA GLY A 278 11.11 2.09 15.41
C GLY A 278 12.07 2.24 14.24
N VAL A 279 12.42 1.12 13.60
CA VAL A 279 13.07 1.14 12.27
C VAL A 279 11.98 0.93 11.23
N SER A 280 11.16 1.96 11.06
CA SER A 280 10.01 1.96 10.15
C SER A 280 10.52 1.90 8.71
N TRP A 281 10.22 0.84 7.97
CA TRP A 281 10.59 0.75 6.55
C TRP A 281 9.44 1.16 5.63
N SER A 282 8.23 0.69 5.92
CA SER A 282 7.03 0.88 5.11
C SER A 282 5.81 1.02 6.00
N ALA A 283 4.79 1.72 5.50
CA ALA A 283 3.46 1.71 6.09
C ALA A 283 2.39 1.63 5.00
N VAL A 284 1.21 1.09 5.34
CA VAL A 284 0.01 1.12 4.50
C VAL A 284 -1.15 1.67 5.31
N TRP A 285 -1.98 2.47 4.63
CA TRP A 285 -3.32 2.86 5.08
C TRP A 285 -4.31 1.84 4.51
N THR A 286 -5.20 1.28 5.33
CA THR A 286 -6.23 0.34 4.88
C THR A 286 -7.35 0.17 5.93
N ASP A 287 -8.61 0.00 5.51
CA ASP A 287 -9.80 -0.16 6.36
C ASP A 287 -9.99 -1.62 6.82
N LEU A 288 -9.37 -2.00 7.96
CA LEU A 288 -9.26 -3.40 8.41
C LEU A 288 -10.43 -3.87 9.30
N ASP A 289 -11.23 -2.95 9.85
CA ASP A 289 -12.52 -3.28 10.50
C ASP A 289 -13.74 -2.94 9.64
N LEU A 290 -13.49 -2.50 8.40
CA LEU A 290 -14.45 -2.20 7.33
C LEU A 290 -15.40 -1.03 7.64
N ASP A 291 -15.00 -0.11 8.54
CA ASP A 291 -15.83 0.97 9.10
C ASP A 291 -15.68 2.35 8.45
N ASP A 292 -15.10 2.39 7.24
CA ASP A 292 -14.85 3.57 6.39
C ASP A 292 -13.72 4.49 6.88
N ARG A 293 -12.94 4.11 7.91
CA ARG A 293 -11.74 4.87 8.31
C ARG A 293 -10.48 4.05 8.10
N LEU A 294 -9.53 4.60 7.35
CA LEU A 294 -8.24 3.96 7.12
C LEU A 294 -7.45 3.82 8.42
N ASP A 295 -7.12 2.59 8.77
CA ASP A 295 -6.18 2.22 9.81
C ASP A 295 -4.74 2.25 9.29
N LEU A 296 -3.76 2.33 10.19
CA LEU A 296 -2.35 2.38 9.83
C LEU A 296 -1.59 1.14 10.31
N PHE A 297 -1.01 0.39 9.38
CA PHE A 297 0.03 -0.60 9.68
C PHE A 297 1.41 -0.03 9.40
N VAL A 298 2.35 -0.20 10.34
CA VAL A 298 3.75 0.23 10.23
C VAL A 298 4.70 -0.96 10.39
N ALA A 299 5.41 -1.30 9.31
CA ALA A 299 6.42 -2.35 9.29
C ALA A 299 7.74 -1.84 9.90
N ASN A 300 7.94 -2.15 11.18
CA ASN A 300 9.20 -1.89 11.88
C ASN A 300 10.15 -3.08 11.76
N ALA A 301 11.34 -2.86 11.23
CA ALA A 301 12.46 -3.82 11.28
C ALA A 301 13.20 -3.77 12.63
N ASP A 302 14.20 -4.65 12.75
CA ASP A 302 15.07 -4.88 13.90
C ASP A 302 14.28 -5.03 15.22
N GLN A 303 13.09 -5.64 15.19
CA GLN A 303 12.09 -5.51 16.27
C GLN A 303 12.59 -5.91 17.67
N ALA A 304 13.44 -6.93 17.77
CA ALA A 304 14.13 -7.34 18.99
C ALA A 304 15.02 -6.25 19.63
N MET A 305 15.37 -5.21 18.86
CA MET A 305 16.09 -4.03 19.30
C MET A 305 15.23 -2.77 19.24
N ALA A 306 14.53 -2.51 18.13
CA ALA A 306 13.87 -1.23 17.83
C ALA A 306 12.43 -1.09 18.37
N GLY A 307 11.74 -2.19 18.61
CA GLY A 307 10.30 -2.21 18.93
C GLY A 307 9.47 -2.94 17.86
N PRO A 308 8.23 -3.33 18.18
CA PRO A 308 7.38 -4.14 17.31
C PRO A 308 6.91 -3.36 16.07
N SER A 309 6.39 -4.07 15.07
CA SER A 309 5.51 -3.45 14.08
C SER A 309 4.25 -2.93 14.77
N LEU A 310 3.67 -1.87 14.21
CA LEU A 310 2.51 -1.22 14.79
C LEU A 310 1.27 -1.46 13.93
N LEU A 311 0.15 -1.73 14.58
CA LEU A 311 -1.17 -1.62 13.97
C LEU A 311 -1.97 -0.63 14.80
N LEU A 312 -2.40 0.46 14.18
CA LEU A 312 -3.01 1.61 14.83
C LEU A 312 -4.42 1.80 14.27
N GLN A 313 -5.43 1.42 15.05
CA GLN A 313 -6.83 1.59 14.66
C GLN A 313 -7.20 3.08 14.68
N ASN A 314 -7.85 3.55 13.62
CA ASN A 314 -8.32 4.91 13.49
C ASN A 314 -9.64 5.12 14.24
N MET A 315 -9.58 5.76 15.41
CA MET A 315 -10.74 5.99 16.29
C MET A 315 -11.52 7.27 15.94
N GLY A 316 -11.09 8.02 14.92
CA GLY A 316 -11.71 9.27 14.52
C GLY A 316 -11.43 10.46 15.44
N ALA A 317 -12.16 11.55 15.20
CA ALA A 317 -12.05 12.81 15.96
C ALA A 317 -12.48 12.66 17.43
N SER A 318 -11.62 13.13 18.35
CA SER A 318 -11.89 13.26 19.78
C SER A 318 -11.80 14.73 20.21
N GLY A 319 -12.78 15.53 19.76
CA GLY A 319 -12.85 16.96 20.07
C GLY A 319 -11.99 17.80 19.13
N SER A 320 -10.78 18.18 19.55
CA SER A 320 -9.77 18.87 18.72
C SER A 320 -8.61 18.00 18.27
N ASP A 321 -8.57 16.76 18.80
CA ASP A 321 -7.46 15.84 18.66
C ASP A 321 -7.97 14.59 17.91
N TRP A 322 -7.09 13.83 17.27
CA TRP A 322 -7.46 12.56 16.62
C TRP A 322 -7.01 11.36 17.46
N GLY A 323 -7.79 10.27 17.44
CA GLY A 323 -7.52 9.08 18.24
C GLY A 323 -6.96 7.91 17.43
N PHE A 324 -5.89 7.29 17.91
CA PHE A 324 -5.36 6.03 17.36
C PHE A 324 -5.11 5.00 18.47
N ASP A 325 -5.84 3.89 18.42
CA ASP A 325 -5.74 2.79 19.40
C ASP A 325 -4.70 1.74 18.94
N ASP A 326 -3.76 1.38 19.81
CA ASP A 326 -2.73 0.38 19.53
C ASP A 326 -3.32 -1.05 19.56
N ARG A 327 -3.47 -1.64 18.37
CA ARG A 327 -3.92 -3.01 18.11
C ARG A 327 -2.79 -3.99 17.80
N SER A 328 -1.51 -3.59 17.95
CA SER A 328 -0.32 -4.37 17.56
C SER A 328 -0.21 -5.77 18.20
N ARG A 329 -1.02 -6.07 19.22
CA ARG A 329 -1.10 -7.38 19.88
C ARG A 329 -2.12 -8.35 19.28
N THR A 330 -3.09 -7.88 18.47
CA THR A 330 -4.08 -8.77 17.85
C THR A 330 -3.55 -9.31 16.52
N CYS A 331 -2.83 -8.50 15.74
CA CYS A 331 -2.16 -8.86 14.48
C CYS A 331 -0.85 -9.66 14.62
N PHE A 332 -0.54 -10.26 15.78
CA PHE A 332 0.78 -10.81 16.09
C PHE A 332 1.98 -9.86 15.92
N CYS A 333 1.78 -8.56 15.62
CA CYS A 333 2.84 -7.61 15.25
C CYS A 333 3.94 -7.40 16.32
N THR A 334 3.67 -7.82 17.57
CA THR A 334 4.66 -7.89 18.65
C THR A 334 5.61 -9.09 18.62
N ASP A 335 5.34 -10.10 17.79
CA ASP A 335 6.26 -11.19 17.53
C ASP A 335 7.39 -10.69 16.62
N ASN A 336 8.61 -11.21 16.85
CA ASN A 336 9.81 -10.73 16.16
C ASN A 336 9.91 -11.36 14.76
N PHE A 337 9.12 -10.83 13.84
CA PHE A 337 9.16 -11.15 12.42
C PHE A 337 10.35 -10.47 11.73
N ASN A 338 10.69 -9.22 12.08
CA ASN A 338 11.66 -8.37 11.37
C ASN A 338 11.29 -8.09 9.89
N PRO A 339 10.14 -7.43 9.64
CA PRO A 339 9.69 -7.11 8.29
C PRO A 339 10.49 -5.96 7.65
N MET A 340 10.59 -6.02 6.32
CA MET A 340 11.21 -5.00 5.45
C MET A 340 10.16 -4.17 4.68
N GLY A 341 8.93 -4.68 4.58
CA GLY A 341 7.82 -4.06 3.88
C GLY A 341 6.49 -4.65 4.33
N VAL A 342 5.40 -4.04 3.85
CA VAL A 342 4.02 -4.48 4.08
C VAL A 342 3.19 -4.17 2.84
N SER A 343 2.32 -5.09 2.44
CA SER A 343 1.31 -4.92 1.39
C SER A 343 -0.03 -5.48 1.85
N SER A 344 -1.15 -4.89 1.44
CA SER A 344 -2.50 -5.32 1.82
C SER A 344 -3.38 -5.64 0.62
N GLY A 345 -4.33 -6.55 0.79
CA GLY A 345 -5.27 -7.03 -0.22
C GLY A 345 -6.10 -8.20 0.31
N ASP A 346 -7.28 -8.40 -0.30
CA ASP A 346 -8.21 -9.51 -0.07
C ASP A 346 -7.68 -10.73 -0.87
N TYR A 347 -6.95 -11.64 -0.22
CA TYR A 347 -6.24 -12.71 -0.97
C TYR A 347 -7.09 -13.96 -1.22
N ASP A 348 -8.07 -14.25 -0.35
CA ASP A 348 -8.93 -15.42 -0.40
C ASP A 348 -10.40 -15.10 -0.76
N ASN A 349 -10.68 -13.84 -1.12
CA ASN A 349 -12.00 -13.36 -1.56
C ASN A 349 -13.11 -13.49 -0.48
N ASP A 350 -12.75 -13.44 0.80
CA ASP A 350 -13.71 -13.40 1.91
C ASP A 350 -14.35 -11.99 2.06
N GLY A 351 -13.62 -10.96 1.62
CA GLY A 351 -14.07 -9.58 1.55
C GLY A 351 -13.52 -8.65 2.63
N ASP A 352 -12.66 -9.08 3.54
CA ASP A 352 -11.82 -8.14 4.30
C ASP A 352 -10.41 -7.99 3.68
N PHE A 353 -9.45 -7.41 4.41
CA PHE A 353 -8.12 -7.12 3.87
C PHE A 353 -7.00 -7.65 4.78
N ASP A 354 -6.11 -8.41 4.16
CA ASP A 354 -5.02 -9.10 4.83
C ASP A 354 -3.71 -8.30 4.80
N LEU A 355 -2.71 -8.78 5.53
CA LEU A 355 -1.40 -8.13 5.60
C LEU A 355 -0.28 -9.11 5.26
N PHE A 356 0.37 -8.88 4.13
CA PHE A 356 1.58 -9.58 3.72
C PHE A 356 2.82 -8.78 4.12
N LEU A 357 3.77 -9.45 4.78
CA LEU A 357 5.00 -8.84 5.29
C LEU A 357 6.23 -9.49 4.66
N THR A 358 6.93 -8.73 3.81
CA THR A 358 8.30 -9.07 3.37
C THR A 358 9.28 -8.92 4.53
N ASN A 359 10.37 -9.67 4.52
CA ASN A 359 11.09 -10.04 5.74
C ASN A 359 12.59 -10.35 5.50
N THR A 360 13.36 -10.32 6.58
CA THR A 360 14.76 -10.82 6.64
C THR A 360 14.88 -12.35 6.77
N SER A 361 13.74 -13.03 6.85
CA SER A 361 13.53 -14.48 6.98
C SER A 361 12.22 -14.85 6.26
N SER A 362 11.52 -15.93 6.62
CA SER A 362 10.24 -16.25 5.97
C SER A 362 9.27 -15.06 5.99
N ASP A 363 8.70 -14.73 4.84
CA ASP A 363 7.62 -13.75 4.73
C ASP A 363 6.41 -14.21 5.55
N GLN A 364 5.62 -13.27 6.04
CA GLN A 364 4.41 -13.57 6.80
C GLN A 364 3.17 -13.16 6.01
N LEU A 365 2.11 -13.98 6.10
CA LEU A 365 0.75 -13.58 5.73
C LEU A 365 -0.10 -13.65 7.01
N LEU A 366 -0.63 -12.49 7.38
CA LEU A 366 -1.53 -12.31 8.50
C LEU A 366 -2.93 -12.16 7.90
N GLU A 367 -3.66 -13.26 7.92
CA GLU A 367 -5.06 -13.36 7.53
C GLU A 367 -5.91 -12.61 8.56
N ASN A 368 -6.92 -11.87 8.13
CA ASN A 368 -7.87 -11.18 9.01
C ASN A 368 -9.22 -11.93 8.93
N ASP A 369 -9.81 -12.27 10.09
CA ASP A 369 -11.16 -12.85 10.22
C ASP A 369 -12.19 -11.74 10.58
N GLY A 370 -11.89 -10.49 10.21
CA GLY A 370 -12.66 -9.28 10.47
C GLY A 370 -12.40 -8.60 11.82
N ASN A 371 -12.52 -7.26 11.85
CA ASN A 371 -12.49 -6.46 13.08
C ASN A 371 -11.20 -6.72 13.92
N PHE A 372 -10.06 -6.83 13.21
CA PHE A 372 -8.72 -7.10 13.74
C PHE A 372 -8.53 -8.46 14.45
N GLU A 373 -9.36 -9.46 14.18
CA GLU A 373 -9.11 -10.84 14.61
C GLU A 373 -8.18 -11.54 13.60
N PHE A 374 -6.86 -11.44 13.78
CA PHE A 374 -5.89 -12.00 12.81
C PHE A 374 -5.46 -13.45 13.11
N VAL A 375 -5.00 -14.14 12.05
CA VAL A 375 -4.36 -15.46 12.07
C VAL A 375 -3.05 -15.44 11.25
N ASP A 376 -1.94 -15.94 11.83
CA ASP A 376 -0.71 -16.23 11.07
C ASP A 376 -0.89 -17.53 10.25
N VAL A 377 -1.21 -17.38 8.96
CA VAL A 377 -1.39 -18.48 8.00
C VAL A 377 -0.13 -18.82 7.20
N SER A 378 1.01 -18.21 7.52
CA SER A 378 2.27 -18.31 6.76
C SER A 378 2.83 -19.74 6.60
N ARG A 379 2.29 -20.71 7.35
CA ARG A 379 2.65 -22.13 7.30
C ARG A 379 1.58 -23.05 6.70
N SER A 380 0.38 -22.53 6.44
CA SER A 380 -0.74 -23.24 5.81
C SER A 380 -0.95 -22.82 4.36
N VAL A 381 -0.72 -21.54 4.04
CA VAL A 381 -0.99 -20.94 2.72
C VAL A 381 -0.09 -21.50 1.60
N GLY A 382 1.17 -21.83 1.87
CA GLY A 382 2.06 -22.41 0.84
C GLY A 382 3.52 -22.02 0.97
N ASP A 383 4.11 -21.54 -0.13
CA ASP A 383 5.56 -21.38 -0.32
C ASP A 383 6.17 -20.08 0.26
N LEU A 384 5.60 -19.56 1.36
CA LEU A 384 6.15 -18.38 2.05
C LEU A 384 7.47 -18.68 2.76
N ASN A 385 7.69 -19.93 3.18
CA ASN A 385 8.87 -20.34 3.94
C ASN A 385 10.16 -20.21 3.13
N LEU A 386 11.02 -19.26 3.51
CA LEU A 386 12.31 -19.07 2.86
C LEU A 386 13.35 -20.12 3.28
N PRO A 387 14.28 -20.50 2.39
CA PRO A 387 15.21 -21.61 2.64
C PRO A 387 16.24 -21.31 3.75
N THR A 388 16.45 -20.04 4.09
CA THR A 388 17.38 -19.59 5.14
C THR A 388 16.86 -18.33 5.83
N SER A 389 17.31 -18.07 7.07
CA SER A 389 17.10 -16.81 7.79
C SER A 389 18.03 -15.67 7.31
N PHE A 390 18.39 -15.69 6.03
CA PHE A 390 19.25 -14.71 5.38
C PHE A 390 18.81 -14.40 3.93
N HIS A 391 17.79 -15.10 3.41
CA HIS A 391 17.06 -14.65 2.23
C HIS A 391 16.23 -13.45 2.67
N MET A 392 16.40 -12.32 1.98
CA MET A 392 15.74 -11.06 2.31
C MET A 392 14.83 -10.65 1.16
N THR A 393 13.59 -10.35 1.49
CA THR A 393 12.56 -9.82 0.56
C THR A 393 12.29 -8.35 0.86
N PHE A 394 11.79 -7.60 -0.14
CA PHE A 394 11.70 -6.13 -0.09
C PHE A 394 10.34 -5.60 -0.56
N GLY A 395 10.24 -5.10 -1.79
CA GLY A 395 8.96 -4.71 -2.37
C GLY A 395 8.13 -5.95 -2.73
N SER A 396 6.85 -5.89 -2.40
CA SER A 396 5.81 -6.83 -2.83
C SER A 396 4.70 -6.09 -3.56
N VAL A 397 3.93 -6.79 -4.39
CA VAL A 397 2.69 -6.26 -4.99
C VAL A 397 1.67 -7.39 -5.15
N TRP A 398 0.46 -7.15 -4.66
CA TRP A 398 -0.71 -7.98 -4.94
C TRP A 398 -1.28 -7.61 -6.32
N THR A 399 -1.50 -8.60 -7.17
CA THR A 399 -2.26 -8.46 -8.42
C THR A 399 -2.59 -9.85 -8.97
N ASP A 400 -3.76 -10.02 -9.57
CA ASP A 400 -4.02 -11.20 -10.39
C ASP A 400 -3.25 -11.05 -11.72
N VAL A 401 -2.20 -11.85 -11.94
CA VAL A 401 -1.34 -11.76 -13.14
C VAL A 401 -1.85 -12.63 -14.28
N ASN A 402 -2.81 -13.51 -14.01
CA ASN A 402 -3.29 -14.51 -14.96
C ASN A 402 -4.80 -14.32 -15.29
N ASN A 403 -5.45 -13.41 -14.58
CA ASN A 403 -6.85 -13.02 -14.61
C ASN A 403 -7.84 -14.16 -14.26
N ASP A 404 -7.47 -15.14 -13.42
CA ASP A 404 -8.38 -16.24 -13.02
C ASP A 404 -9.34 -15.94 -11.86
N GLY A 405 -9.14 -14.81 -11.17
CA GLY A 405 -9.97 -14.30 -10.09
C GLY A 405 -9.40 -14.44 -8.68
N TRP A 406 -8.12 -14.83 -8.55
CA TRP A 406 -7.40 -14.92 -7.27
C TRP A 406 -6.21 -13.96 -7.27
N GLN A 407 -5.91 -13.33 -6.14
CA GLN A 407 -4.75 -12.43 -6.06
C GLN A 407 -3.45 -13.25 -6.03
N ASP A 408 -2.58 -13.00 -7.01
CA ASP A 408 -1.19 -13.45 -6.96
C ASP A 408 -0.34 -12.40 -6.24
N ILE A 409 0.85 -12.79 -5.77
CA ILE A 409 1.82 -11.85 -5.19
C ILE A 409 3.21 -12.03 -5.79
N PHE A 410 3.74 -10.94 -6.35
CA PHE A 410 5.16 -10.85 -6.70
C PHE A 410 5.94 -10.26 -5.53
N VAL A 411 7.11 -10.84 -5.24
CA VAL A 411 7.99 -10.44 -4.14
C VAL A 411 9.44 -10.35 -4.63
N SER A 412 10.00 -9.15 -4.59
CA SER A 412 11.41 -8.93 -4.87
C SER A 412 12.32 -9.41 -3.74
N SER A 413 13.51 -9.88 -4.10
CA SER A 413 14.53 -10.41 -3.19
C SER A 413 15.91 -9.82 -3.45
N GLY A 414 16.78 -9.84 -2.43
CA GLY A 414 18.20 -9.56 -2.63
C GLY A 414 18.95 -9.08 -1.38
N PRO A 415 20.21 -9.49 -1.17
CA PRO A 415 20.93 -9.25 0.08
C PRO A 415 21.20 -7.77 0.37
N LEU A 416 21.20 -7.38 1.65
CA LEU A 416 21.79 -6.11 2.12
C LEU A 416 23.32 -6.15 2.25
N SER A 417 23.89 -7.35 2.42
CA SER A 417 25.32 -7.52 2.70
C SER A 417 26.19 -7.42 1.43
N ASP A 418 27.41 -6.89 1.60
CA ASP A 418 28.50 -6.93 0.60
C ASP A 418 29.40 -8.15 0.71
N PHE A 419 29.27 -8.93 1.79
CA PHE A 419 30.05 -10.15 1.95
C PHE A 419 29.37 -11.28 1.17
N PRO A 420 30.00 -11.84 0.12
CA PRO A 420 29.45 -12.98 -0.59
C PRO A 420 29.47 -14.18 0.36
N GLU A 421 28.28 -14.57 0.78
CA GLU A 421 28.03 -15.78 1.55
C GLU A 421 27.70 -16.86 0.50
N PRO A 422 28.56 -17.90 0.32
CA PRO A 422 28.51 -18.76 -0.87
C PRO A 422 27.19 -19.53 -1.11
N ASP A 423 26.35 -19.62 -0.08
CA ASP A 423 25.03 -20.27 -0.11
C ASP A 423 23.86 -19.24 -0.18
N LEU A 424 24.13 -17.93 -0.20
CA LEU A 424 23.16 -16.83 -0.10
C LEU A 424 23.21 -15.80 -1.25
N ASP A 425 24.18 -15.90 -2.16
CA ASP A 425 24.31 -15.04 -3.36
C ASP A 425 23.20 -15.25 -4.42
N ARG A 426 22.21 -16.12 -4.14
CA ARG A 426 21.06 -16.38 -5.02
C ARG A 426 19.78 -16.31 -4.19
N GLN A 427 19.25 -15.11 -4.06
CA GLN A 427 17.96 -14.82 -3.46
C GLN A 427 17.02 -14.51 -4.63
N PRO A 428 16.38 -15.52 -5.25
CA PRO A 428 15.50 -15.28 -6.38
C PRO A 428 14.25 -14.53 -5.94
N ASP A 429 13.80 -13.60 -6.78
CA ASP A 429 12.44 -13.08 -6.76
C ASP A 429 11.41 -14.21 -6.80
N ARG A 430 10.21 -13.96 -6.27
CA ARG A 430 9.11 -14.93 -6.23
C ARG A 430 7.86 -14.35 -6.89
N LEU A 431 7.10 -15.25 -7.52
CA LEU A 431 5.75 -15.02 -8.01
C LEU A 431 4.93 -16.19 -7.47
N LEU A 432 4.10 -15.89 -6.48
CA LEU A 432 3.25 -16.87 -5.82
C LEU A 432 1.86 -16.74 -6.43
N LEU A 433 1.39 -17.79 -7.10
CA LEU A 433 0.06 -17.78 -7.71
C LEU A 433 -0.99 -18.17 -6.68
N GLY A 434 -2.09 -17.41 -6.65
CA GLY A 434 -3.25 -17.63 -5.80
C GLY A 434 -4.18 -18.72 -6.34
N ALA A 435 -5.00 -19.29 -5.47
CA ALA A 435 -6.02 -20.27 -5.87
C ALA A 435 -7.20 -20.32 -4.90
N ALA A 436 -8.32 -20.86 -5.39
CA ALA A 436 -9.61 -20.94 -4.71
C ALA A 436 -9.69 -21.80 -3.42
N ASP A 437 -8.57 -22.38 -2.98
CA ASP A 437 -8.43 -23.03 -1.67
C ASP A 437 -7.55 -22.25 -0.69
N GLY A 438 -7.27 -20.97 -1.01
CA GLY A 438 -6.42 -20.07 -0.23
C GLY A 438 -4.93 -20.43 -0.33
N SER A 439 -4.50 -21.12 -1.38
CA SER A 439 -3.08 -21.49 -1.54
C SER A 439 -2.27 -20.47 -2.35
N LEU A 440 -0.98 -20.36 -2.02
CA LEU A 440 0.02 -19.53 -2.68
C LEU A 440 1.24 -20.39 -3.10
N GLU A 441 1.28 -20.82 -4.36
CA GLU A 441 2.33 -21.71 -4.91
C GLU A 441 3.38 -20.92 -5.73
N ASN A 442 4.68 -21.17 -5.51
CA ASN A 442 5.75 -20.39 -6.18
C ASN A 442 6.09 -20.89 -7.58
N HIS A 443 5.67 -20.15 -8.62
CA HIS A 443 5.94 -20.48 -10.02
C HIS A 443 7.07 -19.67 -10.68
N ALA A 444 7.78 -18.81 -9.94
CA ALA A 444 8.76 -17.89 -10.52
C ALA A 444 9.81 -18.57 -11.42
N GLY A 445 10.37 -19.70 -10.98
CA GLY A 445 11.40 -20.44 -11.71
C GLY A 445 10.87 -21.28 -12.88
N GLU A 446 9.57 -21.55 -12.94
CA GLU A 446 8.93 -22.18 -14.09
C GLU A 446 8.61 -21.15 -15.18
N LEU A 447 8.21 -19.95 -14.75
CA LEU A 447 7.86 -18.81 -15.59
C LEU A 447 9.07 -17.97 -16.03
N GLY A 448 10.23 -18.14 -15.39
CA GLY A 448 11.49 -17.46 -15.72
C GLY A 448 11.64 -16.05 -15.12
N VAL A 449 10.84 -15.73 -14.10
CA VAL A 449 10.86 -14.44 -13.38
C VAL A 449 11.62 -14.51 -12.05
N ASP A 450 12.34 -15.61 -11.78
CA ASP A 450 13.13 -15.87 -10.57
C ASP A 450 14.48 -15.13 -10.54
N SER A 451 14.48 -13.84 -10.86
CA SER A 451 15.72 -13.05 -10.94
C SER A 451 16.49 -13.06 -9.64
N THR A 452 17.77 -13.41 -9.69
CA THR A 452 18.68 -13.34 -8.54
C THR A 452 19.42 -12.00 -8.51
N GLY A 453 18.70 -10.92 -8.81
CA GLY A 453 19.20 -9.56 -8.72
C GLY A 453 19.32 -9.07 -7.28
N ILE A 454 19.37 -7.75 -7.11
CA ILE A 454 19.24 -7.10 -5.80
C ILE A 454 17.97 -6.25 -5.89
N GLY A 455 16.81 -6.92 -5.91
CA GLY A 455 15.50 -6.32 -6.15
C GLY A 455 15.05 -5.47 -4.97
N ARG A 456 14.45 -4.31 -5.23
CA ARG A 456 14.01 -3.36 -4.21
C ARG A 456 12.60 -2.85 -4.45
N GLY A 457 12.44 -1.78 -5.23
CA GLY A 457 11.12 -1.28 -5.60
C GLY A 457 10.44 -2.26 -6.55
N VAL A 458 9.17 -2.54 -6.28
CA VAL A 458 8.28 -3.32 -7.14
C VAL A 458 6.98 -2.53 -7.33
N THR A 459 6.44 -2.56 -8.54
CA THR A 459 5.05 -2.15 -8.79
C THR A 459 4.44 -2.99 -9.91
N ARG A 460 3.11 -3.03 -9.97
CA ARG A 460 2.36 -3.38 -11.18
C ARG A 460 2.23 -2.16 -12.09
N ALA A 461 2.09 -2.38 -13.39
CA ALA A 461 1.89 -1.33 -14.39
C ALA A 461 1.02 -1.81 -15.56
N ASN A 462 0.37 -0.90 -16.28
CA ASN A 462 -0.28 -1.14 -17.57
C ASN A 462 0.60 -0.56 -18.70
N ILE A 463 1.56 -1.34 -19.21
CA ILE A 463 2.60 -0.80 -20.11
C ILE A 463 2.19 -0.85 -21.59
N ASP A 464 1.40 -1.84 -22.01
CA ASP A 464 0.97 -1.96 -23.41
C ASP A 464 -0.55 -2.08 -23.63
N GLY A 465 -1.35 -2.06 -22.57
CA GLY A 465 -2.81 -2.00 -22.67
C GLY A 465 -3.43 -3.30 -23.17
N ASP A 466 -2.92 -4.45 -22.73
CA ASP A 466 -3.47 -5.78 -23.06
C ASP A 466 -4.36 -6.40 -21.95
N GLY A 467 -4.63 -5.67 -20.87
CA GLY A 467 -5.48 -6.10 -19.77
C GLY A 467 -4.82 -7.04 -18.75
N TYR A 468 -3.52 -7.33 -18.91
CA TYR A 468 -2.68 -8.02 -17.94
C TYR A 468 -1.70 -7.02 -17.29
N PRO A 469 -1.40 -7.14 -15.99
CA PRO A 469 -0.48 -6.23 -15.32
C PRO A 469 0.98 -6.64 -15.54
N GLU A 470 1.81 -5.70 -16.00
CA GLU A 470 3.27 -5.85 -16.00
C GLU A 470 3.83 -5.80 -14.59
N LEU A 471 4.82 -6.64 -14.31
CA LEU A 471 5.57 -6.58 -13.05
C LEU A 471 6.89 -5.85 -13.28
N VAL A 472 7.02 -4.66 -12.69
CA VAL A 472 8.21 -3.81 -12.79
C VAL A 472 9.07 -4.01 -11.55
N VAL A 473 10.34 -4.38 -11.74
CA VAL A 473 11.29 -4.67 -10.64
C VAL A 473 12.57 -3.87 -10.81
N ILE A 474 12.85 -2.98 -9.86
CA ILE A 474 14.10 -2.22 -9.84
C ILE A 474 15.16 -2.97 -9.06
N ASN A 475 16.20 -3.39 -9.77
CA ASN A 475 17.39 -4.00 -9.21
C ASN A 475 18.44 -2.94 -8.88
N LEU A 476 19.26 -3.22 -7.87
CA LEU A 476 20.46 -2.44 -7.56
C LEU A 476 21.72 -3.04 -8.19
N ASP A 477 22.57 -2.17 -8.74
CA ASP A 477 23.82 -2.50 -9.43
C ASP A 477 23.67 -3.56 -10.55
N GLY A 478 22.53 -3.56 -11.27
CA GLY A 478 22.18 -4.63 -12.20
C GLY A 478 21.12 -4.27 -13.23
N PRO A 479 20.73 -5.22 -14.10
CA PRO A 479 19.57 -5.04 -14.98
C PRO A 479 18.30 -5.01 -14.13
N SER A 480 17.49 -3.96 -14.28
CA SER A 480 16.10 -3.94 -13.80
C SER A 480 15.20 -4.60 -14.85
N HIS A 481 14.03 -5.07 -14.43
CA HIS A 481 13.15 -5.92 -15.26
C HIS A 481 11.75 -5.32 -15.40
N ILE A 482 11.12 -5.62 -16.53
CA ILE A 482 9.69 -5.43 -16.76
C ILE A 482 9.19 -6.75 -17.32
N TRP A 483 8.57 -7.54 -16.46
CA TRP A 483 8.01 -8.83 -16.82
C TRP A 483 6.63 -8.58 -17.40
N ARG A 484 6.54 -8.60 -18.74
CA ARG A 484 5.25 -8.57 -19.44
C ARG A 484 4.71 -9.98 -19.55
N THR A 485 3.47 -10.17 -19.13
CA THR A 485 2.70 -11.40 -19.39
C THR A 485 2.38 -11.47 -20.89
N ASP A 486 2.30 -12.67 -21.46
CA ASP A 486 1.61 -12.85 -22.74
C ASP A 486 0.11 -13.02 -22.47
N CYS A 487 -0.67 -12.00 -22.82
CA CYS A 487 -2.13 -11.94 -22.74
C CYS A 487 -2.85 -13.29 -22.94
N LEU A 488 -3.76 -13.66 -22.02
CA LEU A 488 -4.41 -14.97 -21.93
C LEU A 488 -5.90 -14.93 -22.35
N ALA A 489 -6.57 -16.08 -22.28
CA ALA A 489 -8.00 -16.20 -22.65
C ALA A 489 -8.97 -15.80 -21.51
N ASN A 490 -8.45 -15.45 -20.34
CA ASN A 490 -9.23 -14.87 -19.24
C ASN A 490 -9.57 -13.41 -19.58
N ARG A 491 -10.55 -12.83 -18.88
CA ARG A 491 -10.94 -11.42 -19.05
C ARG A 491 -10.55 -10.63 -17.81
N SER A 492 -10.40 -9.32 -17.95
CA SER A 492 -10.07 -8.44 -16.83
C SER A 492 -10.94 -7.18 -16.81
N LEU A 493 -11.06 -6.60 -15.62
CA LEU A 493 -11.70 -5.31 -15.42
C LEU A 493 -10.78 -4.41 -14.59
N MET A 494 -10.18 -3.42 -15.25
CA MET A 494 -9.46 -2.34 -14.57
C MET A 494 -10.44 -1.20 -14.28
N VAL A 495 -10.61 -0.85 -13.01
CA VAL A 495 -11.52 0.21 -12.55
C VAL A 495 -10.70 1.38 -12.03
N ALA A 496 -10.77 2.50 -12.74
CA ALA A 496 -10.23 3.79 -12.31
C ALA A 496 -11.37 4.62 -11.68
N LEU A 497 -11.14 5.17 -10.50
CA LEU A 497 -12.05 6.12 -9.88
C LEU A 497 -11.54 7.55 -10.08
N ARG A 498 -12.49 8.48 -10.19
CA ARG A 498 -12.31 9.92 -10.22
C ARG A 498 -13.39 10.56 -9.35
N GLN A 499 -13.05 11.49 -8.48
CA GLN A 499 -14.03 12.24 -7.68
C GLN A 499 -13.66 13.72 -7.55
N THR A 500 -14.64 14.57 -7.28
CA THR A 500 -14.37 15.97 -6.92
C THR A 500 -13.74 16.12 -5.53
N GLY A 501 -12.78 17.05 -5.39
CA GLY A 501 -11.96 17.22 -4.18
C GLY A 501 -10.55 16.64 -4.36
N PRO A 502 -9.55 17.05 -3.56
CA PRO A 502 -8.14 16.74 -3.81
C PRO A 502 -7.75 15.27 -3.65
N ASN A 503 -8.51 14.44 -2.92
CA ASN A 503 -8.46 12.98 -3.08
C ASN A 503 -9.09 12.56 -4.44
N THR A 504 -8.58 13.08 -5.56
CA THR A 504 -9.18 12.94 -6.90
C THR A 504 -9.22 11.51 -7.41
N ARG A 505 -8.39 10.62 -6.85
CA ARG A 505 -8.34 9.17 -7.17
C ARG A 505 -9.19 8.29 -6.24
N ALA A 506 -9.88 8.88 -5.26
CA ALA A 506 -10.65 8.16 -4.25
C ALA A 506 -9.85 7.07 -3.51
N ILE A 507 -8.64 7.40 -3.08
CA ILE A 507 -7.84 6.55 -2.19
C ILE A 507 -8.65 6.26 -0.91
N GLY A 508 -8.71 4.99 -0.53
CA GLY A 508 -9.57 4.45 0.54
C GLY A 508 -10.96 3.99 0.10
N ALA A 509 -11.35 4.22 -1.17
CA ALA A 509 -12.58 3.63 -1.71
C ALA A 509 -12.44 2.11 -1.83
N ARG A 510 -13.54 1.38 -1.67
CA ARG A 510 -13.60 -0.08 -1.81
C ARG A 510 -14.46 -0.44 -3.02
N VAL A 511 -13.86 -1.11 -4.00
CA VAL A 511 -14.52 -1.60 -5.21
C VAL A 511 -14.82 -3.08 -5.05
N THR A 512 -16.06 -3.50 -5.28
CA THR A 512 -16.48 -4.90 -5.23
C THR A 512 -17.12 -5.32 -6.55
N VAL A 513 -16.62 -6.40 -7.16
CA VAL A 513 -17.23 -7.04 -8.34
C VAL A 513 -17.88 -8.36 -7.90
N ALA A 514 -19.18 -8.52 -8.17
CA ALA A 514 -19.93 -9.75 -7.83
C ALA A 514 -20.29 -10.57 -9.08
N PHE A 515 -20.32 -11.89 -8.94
CA PHE A 515 -20.37 -12.85 -10.05
C PHE A 515 -21.63 -13.72 -10.07
N GLU A 516 -21.95 -14.33 -11.23
CA GLU A 516 -23.18 -15.14 -11.43
C GLU A 516 -23.31 -16.36 -10.50
N ASP A 517 -22.19 -16.89 -10.00
CA ASP A 517 -22.16 -18.03 -9.07
C ASP A 517 -22.36 -17.62 -7.59
N GLY A 518 -22.40 -16.32 -7.30
CA GLY A 518 -22.56 -15.74 -5.97
C GLY A 518 -21.26 -15.43 -5.25
N THR A 519 -20.09 -15.59 -5.89
CA THR A 519 -18.81 -15.08 -5.39
C THR A 519 -18.68 -13.57 -5.64
N ALA A 520 -17.71 -12.95 -4.97
CA ALA A 520 -17.30 -11.57 -5.21
C ALA A 520 -15.78 -11.44 -5.04
N GLN A 521 -15.19 -10.40 -5.62
CA GLN A 521 -13.81 -9.95 -5.36
C GLN A 521 -13.88 -8.52 -4.84
N ARG A 522 -13.05 -8.15 -3.86
CA ARG A 522 -12.93 -6.77 -3.36
C ARG A 522 -11.50 -6.25 -3.52
N GLN A 523 -11.36 -4.96 -3.81
CA GLN A 523 -10.09 -4.25 -3.71
C GLN A 523 -10.30 -2.87 -3.08
N GLU A 524 -9.35 -2.47 -2.25
CA GLU A 524 -9.20 -1.09 -1.78
C GLU A 524 -8.38 -0.28 -2.79
N ILE A 525 -8.77 0.96 -3.03
CA ILE A 525 -8.06 1.89 -3.90
C ILE A 525 -6.90 2.50 -3.11
N THR A 526 -5.68 2.13 -3.48
CA THR A 526 -4.45 2.58 -2.83
C THR A 526 -3.39 2.95 -3.87
N SER A 527 -2.51 3.91 -3.55
CA SER A 527 -1.30 4.18 -4.34
C SER A 527 -0.09 3.35 -3.88
N LYS A 528 -0.22 2.51 -2.83
CA LYS A 528 0.90 1.83 -2.17
C LYS A 528 0.88 0.31 -2.36
N PRO A 529 1.63 -0.27 -3.32
CA PRO A 529 1.79 -1.73 -3.43
C PRO A 529 2.50 -2.33 -2.22
N GLY A 530 3.48 -1.60 -1.68
CA GLY A 530 4.37 -2.04 -0.62
C GLY A 530 5.65 -1.20 -0.59
N TRP A 531 6.69 -1.68 0.10
CA TRP A 531 7.91 -0.90 0.30
C TRP A 531 8.61 -0.53 -1.01
N GLY A 532 8.97 0.75 -1.16
CA GLY A 532 9.70 1.25 -2.33
C GLY A 532 8.91 1.22 -3.63
N GLY A 533 7.62 0.90 -3.59
CA GLY A 533 6.71 0.99 -4.74
C GLY A 533 5.66 2.09 -4.55
N ALA A 534 5.13 2.58 -5.66
CA ALA A 534 3.87 3.31 -5.75
C ALA A 534 3.17 3.01 -7.10
N MET A 535 1.86 3.20 -7.19
CA MET A 535 1.10 3.06 -8.43
C MET A 535 -0.02 4.10 -8.55
N GLU A 536 -0.52 4.37 -9.76
CA GLU A 536 -1.81 5.05 -9.90
C GLU A 536 -2.91 4.18 -9.27
N PRO A 537 -3.76 4.73 -8.37
CA PRO A 537 -4.82 3.98 -7.71
C PRO A 537 -5.89 3.49 -8.71
N ARG A 538 -5.82 2.20 -9.05
CA ARG A 538 -6.74 1.49 -9.94
C ARG A 538 -6.95 0.07 -9.41
N ALA A 539 -8.20 -0.36 -9.28
CA ALA A 539 -8.53 -1.73 -8.92
C ALA A 539 -8.47 -2.63 -10.18
N TRP A 540 -7.93 -3.84 -10.06
CA TRP A 540 -7.66 -4.72 -11.20
C TRP A 540 -8.21 -6.12 -10.93
N PHE A 541 -9.38 -6.42 -11.50
CA PHE A 541 -10.09 -7.68 -11.26
C PHE A 541 -9.86 -8.66 -12.41
N GLY A 542 -9.35 -9.85 -12.11
CA GLY A 542 -9.43 -10.99 -13.02
C GLY A 542 -10.84 -11.55 -13.01
N LEU A 543 -11.53 -11.51 -14.14
CA LEU A 543 -12.91 -12.02 -14.23
C LEU A 543 -12.97 -13.53 -14.50
N GLY A 544 -11.83 -14.14 -14.88
CA GLY A 544 -11.74 -15.55 -15.22
C GLY A 544 -12.77 -15.98 -16.27
N ALA A 545 -13.38 -17.13 -16.02
CA ALA A 545 -14.44 -17.69 -16.85
C ALA A 545 -15.86 -17.38 -16.34
N THR A 546 -16.00 -16.86 -15.11
CA THR A 546 -17.31 -16.52 -14.54
C THR A 546 -17.74 -15.14 -15.03
N ALA A 547 -19.03 -14.94 -15.30
CA ALA A 547 -19.53 -13.64 -15.71
C ALA A 547 -19.74 -12.73 -14.48
N PRO A 548 -19.30 -11.46 -14.54
CA PRO A 548 -19.66 -10.47 -13.53
C PRO A 548 -21.12 -10.05 -13.68
N THR A 549 -21.69 -9.50 -12.61
CA THR A 549 -23.10 -9.11 -12.51
C THR A 549 -23.28 -7.68 -12.01
N THR A 550 -22.51 -7.27 -11.02
CA THR A 550 -22.52 -5.91 -10.48
C THR A 550 -21.12 -5.42 -10.14
N LEU A 551 -20.91 -4.12 -10.31
CA LEU A 551 -19.80 -3.37 -9.72
C LEU A 551 -20.40 -2.45 -8.65
N THR A 552 -19.83 -2.49 -7.45
CA THR A 552 -20.18 -1.60 -6.33
C THR A 552 -18.96 -0.78 -5.94
N VAL A 553 -19.12 0.53 -5.79
CA VAL A 553 -18.09 1.40 -5.20
C VAL A 553 -18.64 1.92 -3.88
N ARG A 554 -17.92 1.64 -2.81
CA ARG A 554 -18.07 2.30 -1.51
C ARG A 554 -16.99 3.36 -1.42
N TRP A 555 -17.39 4.62 -1.50
CA TRP A 555 -16.49 5.77 -1.54
C TRP A 555 -15.87 6.07 -0.17
N PRO A 556 -14.80 6.89 -0.06
CA PRO A 556 -14.14 7.17 1.21
C PRO A 556 -15.04 7.85 2.26
N ASP A 557 -16.07 8.59 1.83
CA ASP A 557 -17.07 9.21 2.71
C ASP A 557 -18.22 8.26 3.11
N GLY A 558 -18.15 6.99 2.73
CA GLY A 558 -19.11 5.93 3.07
C GLY A 558 -20.38 5.91 2.22
N ASP A 559 -20.52 6.80 1.23
CA ASP A 559 -21.54 6.72 0.18
C ASP A 559 -21.28 5.47 -0.70
N GLU A 560 -22.34 4.91 -1.28
CA GLU A 560 -22.28 3.65 -2.03
C GLU A 560 -23.10 3.73 -3.32
N ASP A 561 -22.44 3.46 -4.45
CA ASP A 561 -23.05 3.37 -5.77
C ASP A 561 -22.91 1.95 -6.32
N THR A 562 -23.90 1.51 -7.12
CA THR A 562 -23.92 0.16 -7.70
C THR A 562 -24.42 0.16 -9.13
N TRP A 563 -23.70 -0.51 -10.03
CA TRP A 563 -24.06 -0.64 -11.44
C TRP A 563 -24.11 -2.10 -11.87
N LEU A 564 -24.96 -2.41 -12.85
CA LEU A 564 -25.00 -3.72 -13.51
C LEU A 564 -23.85 -3.83 -14.51
N LEU A 565 -23.09 -4.93 -14.45
CA LEU A 565 -22.08 -5.25 -15.45
C LEU A 565 -22.66 -6.18 -16.53
N PRO A 566 -22.30 -5.98 -17.82
CA PRO A 566 -22.55 -6.97 -18.86
C PRO A 566 -21.84 -8.30 -18.55
N ALA A 567 -22.47 -9.43 -18.86
CA ALA A 567 -21.85 -10.74 -18.67
C ALA A 567 -20.57 -10.93 -19.51
N ASP A 568 -20.46 -10.19 -20.63
CA ASP A 568 -19.32 -10.10 -21.55
C ASP A 568 -18.38 -8.92 -21.25
N ALA A 569 -18.46 -8.28 -20.07
CA ALA A 569 -17.52 -7.23 -19.66
C ALA A 569 -16.06 -7.71 -19.70
N ASP A 570 -15.20 -6.83 -20.21
CA ASP A 570 -13.74 -6.93 -20.33
C ASP A 570 -13.28 -5.47 -20.61
N GLY A 571 -12.16 -4.99 -20.05
CA GLY A 571 -11.66 -3.63 -20.34
C GLY A 571 -11.21 -2.76 -19.17
N ARG A 572 -11.10 -1.45 -19.46
CA ARG A 572 -11.02 -0.36 -18.47
C ARG A 572 -12.39 0.29 -18.31
N ILE A 573 -12.81 0.50 -17.07
CA ILE A 573 -13.92 1.39 -16.69
C ILE A 573 -13.33 2.58 -15.94
N GLU A 574 -13.85 3.77 -16.22
CA GLU A 574 -13.61 4.97 -15.43
C GLU A 574 -14.94 5.44 -14.83
N ILE A 575 -14.94 5.77 -13.53
CA ILE A 575 -16.12 6.20 -12.79
C ILE A 575 -15.84 7.57 -12.18
N GLU A 576 -16.58 8.58 -12.64
CA GLU A 576 -16.51 9.96 -12.13
C GLU A 576 -17.66 10.25 -11.13
N ARG A 577 -17.36 10.94 -10.02
CA ARG A 577 -18.33 11.41 -9.00
C ARG A 577 -18.21 12.92 -8.71
#